data_AF-F4KZK2-F1
#
_entry.id   AF-F4KZK2-F1
#
_cell.length_a   1.000
_cell.length_b   1.000
_cell.length_c   1.000
_cell.angle_alpha   90.00
_cell.angle_beta   90.00
_cell.angle_gamma   90.00
#
_symmetry.space_group_name_H-M   'P 1'
#
loop_
_entity.id
_entity.type
_entity.pdbx_description
1 polymer ?
#
loop_
_entity_poly.entity_id
_entity_poly.type
_entity_poly.pdbx_seq_one_letter_code
_entity_poly.pdbx_strand_id
1 'polypeptide(L)'
;MTLNSDNEQMMYLRVKGILKTLAINQKDLSRRFGLAQGVVSLALNGGNEKTFRRITDLLVQEHGIDPQLIFGETERGDKIMNQLEAIQAELAELRSEIKELKSLVQPKPRT
;
A
#
# COMPACT_ATOMS: atom_id res chain seq x y z
N MET A 1 3.17 8.00 -27.28
CA MET A 1 2.51 7.82 -25.96
C MET A 1 2.76 6.37 -25.50
N THR A 2 3.89 6.09 -24.86
CA THR A 2 4.30 4.71 -24.48
C THR A 2 4.83 4.59 -23.05
N LEU A 3 5.16 5.72 -22.40
CA LEU A 3 5.79 5.78 -21.08
C LEU A 3 5.01 5.11 -19.93
N ASN A 4 3.68 4.95 -20.04
CA ASN A 4 2.86 4.33 -18.98
C ASN A 4 2.92 2.80 -18.98
N SER A 5 3.00 2.15 -20.15
CA SER A 5 2.97 0.68 -20.24
C SER A 5 4.25 0.05 -19.68
N ASP A 6 5.40 0.69 -19.91
CA ASP A 6 6.70 0.16 -19.48
C ASP A 6 6.83 0.21 -17.95
N ASN A 7 6.36 1.30 -17.33
CA ASN A 7 6.36 1.45 -15.88
C ASN A 7 5.41 0.45 -15.19
N GLU A 8 4.23 0.23 -15.75
CA GLU A 8 3.29 -0.77 -15.23
C GLU A 8 3.85 -2.19 -15.36
N GLN A 9 4.47 -2.54 -16.50
CA GLN A 9 5.15 -3.82 -16.66
C GLN A 9 6.27 -4.02 -15.64
N MET A 10 7.07 -3.00 -15.38
CA MET A 10 8.13 -3.05 -14.36
C MET A 10 7.57 -3.23 -12.95
N MET A 11 6.43 -2.61 -12.62
CA MET A 11 5.74 -2.82 -11.36
C MET A 11 5.34 -4.30 -11.17
N TYR A 12 4.73 -4.93 -12.19
CA TYR A 12 4.37 -6.36 -12.11
C TYR A 12 5.61 -7.26 -11.94
N LEU A 13 6.71 -6.95 -12.62
CA LEU A 13 7.96 -7.68 -12.50
C LEU A 13 8.58 -7.54 -11.11
N ARG A 14 8.58 -6.33 -10.53
CA ARG A 14 9.04 -6.08 -9.15
C ARG A 14 8.25 -6.90 -8.14
N VAL A 15 6.92 -6.88 -8.21
CA VAL A 15 6.06 -7.68 -7.33
C VAL A 15 6.37 -9.18 -7.45
N LYS A 16 6.53 -9.71 -8.67
CA LYS A 16 6.94 -11.11 -8.85
C LYS A 16 8.32 -11.41 -8.24
N GLY A 17 9.28 -10.48 -8.37
CA GLY A 17 10.60 -10.58 -7.76
C GLY A 17 10.53 -10.65 -6.24
N ILE A 18 9.77 -9.74 -5.62
CA ILE A 18 9.56 -9.70 -4.17
C ILE A 18 8.93 -10.99 -3.66
N LEU A 19 7.86 -11.46 -4.32
CA LEU A 19 7.20 -12.73 -3.98
C LEU A 19 8.17 -13.91 -4.01
N LYS A 20 9.06 -13.95 -5.02
CA LYS A 20 10.11 -14.98 -5.12
C LYS A 20 11.10 -14.90 -3.95
N THR A 21 11.55 -13.71 -3.56
CA THR A 21 12.45 -13.51 -2.41
C THR A 21 11.81 -13.93 -1.09
N LEU A 22 10.50 -13.69 -0.94
CA LEU A 22 9.74 -14.11 0.25
C LEU A 22 9.30 -15.59 0.22
N ALA A 23 9.67 -16.34 -0.83
CA ALA A 23 9.23 -17.71 -1.07
C ALA A 23 7.69 -17.89 -1.11
N ILE A 24 6.96 -16.82 -1.46
CA ILE A 24 5.50 -16.84 -1.62
C ILE A 24 5.16 -17.19 -3.06
N ASN A 25 4.49 -18.31 -3.27
CA ASN A 25 4.06 -18.74 -4.61
C ASN A 25 2.56 -18.48 -4.84
N GLN A 26 2.09 -18.71 -6.08
CA GLN A 26 0.69 -18.48 -6.45
C GLN A 26 -0.30 -19.36 -5.68
N LYS A 27 0.10 -20.57 -5.24
CA LYS A 27 -0.75 -21.45 -4.43
C LYS A 27 -0.97 -20.88 -3.03
N ASP A 28 0.03 -20.20 -2.48
CA ASP A 28 -0.07 -19.57 -1.17
C ASP A 28 -0.98 -18.34 -1.25
N LEU A 29 -0.78 -17.47 -2.24
CA LEU A 29 -1.68 -16.33 -2.50
C LEU A 29 -3.12 -16.79 -2.79
N SER A 30 -3.30 -17.86 -3.56
CA SER A 30 -4.61 -18.45 -3.86
C SER A 30 -5.33 -18.89 -2.59
N ARG A 31 -4.65 -19.64 -1.71
CA ARG A 31 -5.20 -20.06 -0.41
C ARG A 31 -5.50 -18.86 0.48
N ARG A 32 -4.59 -17.89 0.51
CA ARG A 32 -4.67 -16.70 1.34
C ARG A 32 -5.86 -15.81 1.03
N PHE A 33 -6.15 -15.62 -0.25
CA PHE A 33 -7.23 -14.75 -0.70
C PHE A 33 -8.54 -15.50 -0.99
N GLY A 34 -8.55 -16.83 -0.90
CA GLY A 34 -9.70 -17.65 -1.29
C GLY A 34 -10.01 -17.55 -2.79
N LEU A 35 -8.98 -17.44 -3.63
CA LEU A 35 -9.10 -17.23 -5.08
C LEU A 35 -8.53 -18.41 -5.86
N ALA A 36 -9.03 -18.66 -7.07
CA ALA A 36 -8.39 -19.61 -7.98
C ALA A 36 -6.99 -19.13 -8.40
N GLN A 37 -6.04 -20.05 -8.57
CA GLN A 37 -4.67 -19.70 -9.00
C GLN A 37 -4.63 -18.92 -10.32
N GLY A 38 -5.54 -19.22 -11.26
CA GLY A 38 -5.67 -18.47 -12.51
C GLY A 38 -5.96 -16.98 -12.31
N VAL A 39 -6.75 -16.62 -11.28
CA VAL A 39 -7.05 -15.22 -10.94
C VAL A 39 -5.82 -14.52 -10.37
N VAL A 40 -5.04 -15.22 -9.55
CA VAL A 40 -3.76 -14.71 -9.01
C VAL A 40 -2.76 -14.51 -10.16
N SER A 41 -2.64 -15.49 -11.06
CA SER A 41 -1.78 -15.37 -12.25
C SER A 41 -2.19 -14.19 -13.12
N LEU A 42 -3.49 -14.03 -13.37
CA LEU A 42 -4.03 -12.91 -14.14
C LEU A 42 -3.69 -11.56 -13.48
N ALA A 43 -3.82 -11.47 -12.15
CA ALA A 43 -3.46 -10.29 -11.39
C ALA A 43 -1.97 -9.94 -11.49
N LEU A 44 -1.09 -10.93 -11.33
CA LEU A 44 0.36 -10.74 -11.45
C LEU A 44 0.81 -10.39 -12.87
N ASN A 45 -0.06 -10.55 -13.86
CA ASN A 45 0.19 -10.17 -15.26
C ASN A 45 -0.62 -8.93 -15.68
N GLY A 46 -1.26 -8.22 -14.74
CA GLY A 46 -1.98 -6.97 -15.01
C GLY A 46 -3.43 -7.11 -15.50
N GLY A 47 -3.97 -8.32 -15.61
CA GLY A 47 -5.35 -8.54 -16.03
C GLY A 47 -6.40 -8.43 -14.91
N ASN A 48 -5.99 -8.23 -13.66
CA ASN A 48 -6.89 -8.06 -12.51
C ASN A 48 -6.30 -7.13 -11.45
N GLU A 49 -6.53 -5.82 -11.63
CA GLU A 49 -5.97 -4.76 -10.77
C GLU A 49 -6.43 -4.90 -9.30
N LYS A 50 -7.69 -5.24 -9.05
CA LYS A 50 -8.22 -5.39 -7.68
C LYS A 50 -7.47 -6.46 -6.89
N THR A 51 -7.22 -7.61 -7.52
CA THR A 51 -6.46 -8.69 -6.90
C THR A 51 -4.98 -8.33 -6.77
N PHE A 52 -4.43 -7.64 -7.76
CA PHE A 52 -3.05 -7.16 -7.71
C PHE A 52 -2.84 -6.19 -6.54
N ARG A 53 -3.77 -5.25 -6.32
CA ARG A 53 -3.74 -4.33 -5.18
C ARG A 53 -3.77 -5.06 -3.85
N ARG A 54 -4.61 -6.08 -3.70
CA ARG A 54 -4.63 -6.94 -2.49
C ARG A 54 -3.29 -7.65 -2.25
N ILE A 55 -2.61 -8.07 -3.32
CA ILE A 55 -1.28 -8.67 -3.23
C ILE A 55 -0.25 -7.62 -2.78
N THR A 56 -0.26 -6.43 -3.35
CA THR A 56 0.66 -5.36 -2.94
C THR A 56 0.41 -4.89 -1.51
N ASP A 57 -0.86 -4.78 -1.09
CA ASP A 57 -1.23 -4.43 0.28
C ASP A 57 -0.70 -5.45 1.28
N LEU A 58 -0.81 -6.74 0.96
CA LEU A 58 -0.23 -7.83 1.76
C LEU A 58 1.28 -7.69 1.89
N LEU A 59 1.98 -7.37 0.80
CA LEU A 59 3.43 -7.19 0.81
C LEU A 59 3.85 -6.01 1.70
N VAL A 60 3.14 -4.89 1.60
CA VAL A 60 3.44 -3.68 2.39
C VAL A 60 3.09 -3.90 3.87
N GLN A 61 1.88 -4.36 4.16
CA GLN A 61 1.35 -4.39 5.53
C GLN A 61 1.96 -5.51 6.38
N GLU A 62 2.24 -6.66 5.79
CA GLU A 62 2.63 -7.84 6.56
C GLU A 62 4.09 -8.24 6.39
N HIS A 63 4.67 -7.93 5.24
CA HIS A 63 6.07 -8.19 4.97
C HIS A 63 6.93 -6.92 5.07
N GLY A 64 6.32 -5.77 5.39
CA GLY A 64 7.03 -4.50 5.58
C GLY A 64 7.74 -4.02 4.33
N ILE A 65 7.28 -4.44 3.15
CA ILE A 65 7.90 -4.06 1.88
C ILE A 65 7.66 -2.58 1.66
N ASP A 66 8.74 -1.84 1.43
CA ASP A 66 8.66 -0.43 1.04
C ASP A 66 7.87 -0.31 -0.27
N PRO A 67 6.77 0.47 -0.31
CA PRO A 67 6.01 0.74 -1.53
C PRO A 67 6.88 1.22 -2.71
N GLN A 68 7.98 1.93 -2.46
CA GLN A 68 8.90 2.37 -3.50
C GLN A 68 9.54 1.20 -4.27
N LEU A 69 9.74 0.04 -3.62
CA LEU A 69 10.26 -1.15 -4.29
C LEU A 69 9.25 -1.79 -5.25
N ILE A 70 7.95 -1.52 -5.06
CA ILE A 70 6.87 -2.03 -5.90
C ILE A 70 6.60 -1.07 -7.06
N PHE A 71 6.32 0.20 -6.73
CA PHE A 71 5.90 1.21 -7.71
C PHE A 71 7.09 1.92 -8.39
N GLY A 72 8.28 1.83 -7.79
CA GLY A 72 9.50 2.49 -8.23
C GLY A 72 9.55 3.97 -7.82
N GLU A 73 10.75 4.51 -7.87
CA GLU A 73 11.01 5.95 -7.97
C GLU A 73 10.48 6.43 -9.32
N THR A 74 9.19 6.74 -9.35
CA THR A 74 8.57 7.43 -10.48
C THR A 74 8.01 8.73 -9.92
N GLU A 75 7.93 9.80 -10.73
CA GLU A 75 7.33 11.08 -10.30
C GLU A 75 5.93 10.87 -9.68
N ARG A 76 5.22 9.81 -10.07
CA ARG A 76 3.94 9.40 -9.50
C ARG A 76 4.07 8.75 -8.12
N GLY A 77 5.09 7.92 -7.90
CA GLY A 77 5.42 7.34 -6.59
C GLY A 77 5.81 8.42 -5.58
N ASP A 78 6.65 9.37 -6.00
CA ASP A 78 7.04 10.51 -5.17
C ASP A 78 5.84 11.41 -4.86
N LYS A 79 4.98 11.66 -5.84
CA LYS A 79 3.75 12.43 -5.63
C LYS A 79 2.79 11.74 -4.65
N ILE A 80 2.64 10.42 -4.73
CA ILE A 80 1.80 9.66 -3.78
C ILE A 80 2.42 9.70 -2.38
N MET A 81 3.73 9.52 -2.24
CA MET A 81 4.41 9.61 -0.94
C MET A 81 4.29 10.99 -0.32
N ASN A 82 4.55 12.05 -1.10
CA ASN A 82 4.39 13.43 -0.63
C ASN A 82 2.94 13.71 -0.19
N GLN A 83 1.95 13.17 -0.91
CA GLN A 83 0.55 13.29 -0.51
C GLN A 83 0.24 12.51 0.77
N LEU A 84 0.82 11.32 0.95
CA LEU A 84 0.65 10.53 2.18
C LEU A 84 1.30 11.20 3.38
N GLU A 85 2.50 11.77 3.23
CA GLU A 85 3.19 12.54 4.28
C GLU A 85 2.39 13.78 4.67
N ALA A 86 1.84 14.51 3.68
CA ALA A 86 0.97 15.66 3.93
C ALA A 86 -0.28 15.25 4.73
N ILE A 87 -0.97 14.18 4.32
CA ILE A 87 -2.14 13.65 5.05
C ILE A 87 -1.76 13.23 6.48
N GLN A 88 -0.61 12.60 6.67
CA GLN A 88 -0.14 12.21 8.01
C GLN A 88 0.13 13.41 8.90
N ALA A 89 0.72 14.49 8.35
CA ALA A 89 0.94 15.73 9.07
C ALA A 89 -0.39 16.39 9.48
N GLU A 90 -1.34 16.51 8.56
CA GLU A 90 -2.68 17.05 8.85
C GLU A 90 -3.42 16.21 9.92
N LEU A 91 -3.32 14.87 9.84
CA LEU A 91 -3.91 13.99 10.85
C LEU A 91 -3.25 14.15 12.23
N ALA A 92 -1.94 14.40 12.28
CA ALA A 92 -1.24 14.65 13.53
C ALA A 92 -1.66 15.98 14.16
N GLU A 93 -1.82 17.03 13.34
CA GLU A 93 -2.29 18.35 13.78
C GLU A 93 -3.72 18.27 14.32
N LEU A 94 -4.65 17.66 13.58
CA LEU A 94 -6.03 17.46 14.05
C LEU A 94 -6.09 16.66 15.36
N ARG A 95 -5.24 15.65 15.52
CA ARG A 95 -5.16 14.90 16.79
C ARG A 95 -4.67 15.77 17.95
N SER A 96 -3.77 16.71 17.70
CA SER A 96 -3.31 17.67 18.71
C SER A 96 -4.43 18.63 19.10
N GLU A 97 -5.11 19.24 18.14
CA GLU A 97 -6.23 20.15 18.39
C GLU A 97 -7.36 19.48 19.16
N ILE A 98 -7.74 18.25 18.79
CA ILE A 98 -8.75 17.47 19.51
C ILE A 98 -8.33 17.22 20.97
N LYS A 99 -7.03 17.00 21.21
CA LYS A 99 -6.50 16.79 22.57
C LYS A 99 -6.58 18.07 23.39
N GLU A 100 -6.29 19.23 22.80
CA GLU A 100 -6.43 20.54 23.44
C GLU A 100 -7.88 20.87 23.75
N LEU A 101 -8.80 20.68 22.79
CA LEU A 101 -10.23 20.86 23.04
C LEU A 101 -10.73 19.94 24.15
N LYS A 102 -10.25 18.69 24.21
CA LYS A 102 -10.58 17.76 25.29
C LYS A 102 -10.05 18.22 26.65
N SER A 103 -8.95 18.98 26.71
CA SER A 103 -8.45 19.52 27.99
C SER A 103 -9.28 20.71 28.47
N LEU A 104 -9.79 21.52 27.53
CA LEU A 104 -10.65 22.67 27.82
C LEU A 104 -12.08 22.27 28.26
N VAL A 105 -12.59 21.14 27.74
CA VAL A 105 -13.94 20.64 28.06
C VAL A 105 -13.95 19.79 29.34
N GLN A 106 -12.80 19.38 29.87
CA GLN A 106 -12.76 18.65 31.15
C GLN A 106 -13.15 19.57 32.31
N PRO A 107 -14.20 19.23 33.08
CA PRO A 107 -14.67 20.08 34.16
C PRO A 107 -13.60 20.17 35.26
N LYS A 108 -13.23 21.42 35.60
CA LYS A 108 -12.37 21.73 36.75
C LYS A 108 -13.00 21.09 38.00
N PRO A 109 -12.27 20.27 38.78
CA PRO A 109 -12.83 19.67 39.99
C PRO A 109 -13.30 20.81 40.92
N ARG A 110 -14.60 20.83 41.24
CA ARG A 110 -15.16 21.75 42.24
C ARG A 110 -14.55 21.36 43.59
N THR A 111 -13.64 22.19 44.07
CA THR A 111 -13.15 22.22 45.46
C THR A 111 -14.30 22.48 46.41
#